data_AF-A0A1B7XCE2-F1
#
_entry.id   AF-A0A1B7XCE2-F1
#
_cell.length_a   1.000
_cell.length_b   1.000
_cell.length_c   1.000
_cell.angle_alpha   90.00
_cell.angle_beta   90.00
_cell.angle_gamma   90.00
#
_symmetry.space_group_name_H-M   'P 1'
#
loop_
_entity.id
_entity.type
_entity.pdbx_description
1 polymer ?
#
loop_
_entity_poly.entity_id
_entity_poly.type
_entity_poly.pdbx_seq_one_letter_code
_entity_poly.pdbx_strand_id
1 'polypeptide(L)'
;MQTDDTTLSNLHPLFTRLSGQVVWLLMEEHEASDEDLNAFMDAVMEWRTEHLKTMRALVEDRCLYLEITIDHIEHLADKQQACATCEKLRGKIIAASHPDFIRMLPPYSLGCRCRGKILTATELPENPEFLTPEDCPTHSFMCPTGWFLDYPWANKANLASKSS
;
A
#
# COMPACT_ATOMS: atom_id res chain seq x y z
N MET A 1 -9.36 14.78 -19.90
CA MET A 1 -10.35 13.80 -19.39
C MET A 1 -9.87 13.46 -17.98
N GLN A 2 -10.53 13.97 -16.95
CA GLN A 2 -10.15 13.62 -15.56
C GLN A 2 -10.42 12.14 -15.36
N THR A 3 -9.40 11.38 -14.96
CA THR A 3 -9.58 9.95 -14.69
C THR A 3 -10.27 9.80 -13.34
N ASP A 4 -11.49 9.29 -13.34
CA ASP A 4 -12.24 9.03 -12.10
C ASP A 4 -11.60 7.90 -11.26
N ASP A 5 -11.91 7.86 -9.97
CA ASP A 5 -11.32 6.90 -9.02
C ASP A 5 -11.63 5.45 -9.38
N THR A 6 -12.77 5.19 -10.01
CA THR A 6 -13.19 3.86 -10.48
C THR A 6 -12.27 3.37 -11.59
N THR A 7 -12.01 4.22 -12.58
CA THR A 7 -11.11 3.91 -13.69
C THR A 7 -9.69 3.68 -13.20
N LEU A 8 -9.18 4.53 -12.29
CA LEU A 8 -7.86 4.36 -11.69
C LEU A 8 -7.76 3.06 -10.88
N SER A 9 -8.80 2.73 -10.10
CA SER A 9 -8.85 1.49 -9.34
C SER A 9 -8.83 0.25 -10.23
N ASN A 10 -9.50 0.30 -11.39
CA ASN A 10 -9.53 -0.79 -12.35
C ASN A 10 -8.20 -0.99 -13.09
N LEU A 11 -7.35 0.04 -13.14
CA LEU A 11 -6.01 -0.06 -13.71
C LEU A 11 -5.02 -0.71 -12.73
N HIS A 12 -5.16 -0.46 -11.42
CA HIS A 12 -4.21 -0.95 -10.43
C HIS A 12 -4.41 -2.45 -10.13
N PRO A 13 -3.37 -3.32 -10.25
CA PRO A 13 -3.52 -4.77 -10.16
C PRO A 13 -4.10 -5.31 -8.85
N LEU A 14 -3.87 -4.59 -7.73
CA LEU A 14 -4.47 -4.95 -6.44
C LEU A 14 -5.92 -4.46 -6.34
N PHE A 15 -6.19 -3.21 -6.71
CA PHE A 15 -7.48 -2.57 -6.42
C PHE A 15 -8.60 -3.04 -7.33
N THR A 16 -8.29 -3.51 -8.53
CA THR A 16 -9.27 -4.19 -9.38
C THR A 16 -9.81 -5.48 -8.73
N ARG A 17 -9.05 -6.08 -7.80
CA ARG A 17 -9.42 -7.32 -7.10
C ARG A 17 -9.91 -7.08 -5.67
N LEU A 18 -9.48 -6.00 -5.04
CA LEU A 18 -9.78 -5.68 -3.66
C LEU A 18 -11.14 -4.96 -3.55
N SER A 19 -12.22 -5.72 -3.46
CA SER A 19 -13.55 -5.18 -3.14
C SER A 19 -13.77 -5.11 -1.63
N GLY A 20 -14.70 -4.25 -1.17
CA GLY A 20 -15.08 -4.20 0.24
C GLY A 20 -15.60 -5.55 0.76
N GLN A 21 -16.28 -6.33 -0.08
CA GLN A 21 -16.71 -7.69 0.25
C GLN A 21 -15.54 -8.66 0.44
N VAL A 22 -14.50 -8.57 -0.40
CA VAL A 22 -13.29 -9.40 -0.25
C VAL A 22 -12.57 -9.07 1.04
N VAL A 23 -12.45 -7.78 1.38
CA VAL A 23 -11.84 -7.37 2.65
C VAL A 23 -12.66 -7.85 3.85
N TRP A 24 -13.99 -7.72 3.78
CA TRP A 24 -14.89 -8.13 4.84
C TRP A 24 -14.82 -9.64 5.11
N LEU A 25 -14.90 -10.47 4.07
CA LEU A 25 -14.79 -11.94 4.18
C LEU A 25 -13.43 -12.35 4.78
N LEU A 26 -12.36 -11.68 4.35
CA LEU A 26 -11.01 -11.94 4.86
C LEU A 26 -10.88 -11.64 6.35
N MET A 27 -11.66 -10.71 6.91
CA MET A 27 -11.63 -10.40 8.34
C MET A 27 -12.59 -11.26 9.15
N GLU A 28 -13.74 -11.62 8.57
CA GLU A 28 -14.68 -12.56 9.19
C GLU A 28 -14.01 -13.93 9.43
N GLU A 29 -13.23 -14.41 8.46
CA GLU A 29 -12.45 -15.66 8.59
C GLU A 29 -11.42 -15.63 9.74
N HIS A 30 -11.07 -14.44 10.23
CA HIS A 30 -10.12 -14.22 11.30
C HIS A 30 -10.77 -13.82 12.65
N GLU A 31 -12.10 -13.99 12.78
CA GLU A 31 -12.86 -13.71 13.99
C GLU A 31 -12.70 -12.27 14.51
N ALA A 32 -12.44 -11.31 13.62
CA ALA A 32 -12.32 -9.90 13.98
C ALA A 32 -13.66 -9.36 14.53
N SER A 33 -13.61 -8.51 15.56
CA SER A 33 -14.82 -7.85 16.06
C SER A 33 -15.36 -6.84 15.04
N ASP A 34 -16.65 -6.51 15.10
CA ASP A 34 -17.25 -5.51 14.20
C ASP A 34 -16.57 -4.13 14.33
N GLU A 35 -16.13 -3.74 15.52
CA GLU A 35 -15.41 -2.48 15.75
C GLU A 35 -14.04 -2.49 15.05
N ASP A 36 -13.32 -3.58 15.20
CA ASP A 36 -12.00 -3.83 14.62
C ASP A 36 -12.07 -3.87 13.08
N LEU A 37 -13.10 -4.52 12.56
CA LEU A 37 -13.40 -4.57 11.13
C LEU A 37 -13.72 -3.19 10.56
N ASN A 38 -14.54 -2.40 11.23
CA ASN A 38 -14.84 -1.04 10.79
C ASN A 38 -13.59 -0.16 10.79
N ALA A 39 -12.78 -0.21 11.85
CA ALA A 39 -11.52 0.53 11.92
C ALA A 39 -10.54 0.13 10.81
N PHE A 40 -10.47 -1.17 10.50
CA PHE A 40 -9.66 -1.66 9.38
C PHE A 40 -10.16 -1.16 8.03
N MET A 41 -11.47 -1.25 7.80
CA MET A 41 -12.10 -0.80 6.57
C MET A 41 -11.85 0.69 6.33
N ASP A 42 -12.00 1.52 7.37
CA ASP A 42 -11.71 2.96 7.30
C ASP A 42 -10.25 3.20 6.89
N ALA A 43 -9.30 2.52 7.55
CA ALA A 43 -7.88 2.65 7.25
C ALA A 43 -7.53 2.21 5.81
N VAL A 44 -8.13 1.12 5.32
CA VAL A 44 -7.95 0.65 3.94
C VAL A 44 -8.53 1.64 2.94
N MET A 45 -9.69 2.23 3.24
CA MET A 45 -10.33 3.19 2.35
C MET A 45 -9.59 4.52 2.29
N GLU A 46 -9.08 5.01 3.42
CA GLU A 46 -8.22 6.19 3.48
C GLU A 46 -6.94 5.97 2.67
N TRP A 47 -6.23 4.88 2.95
CA TRP A 47 -5.04 4.47 2.22
C TRP A 47 -5.26 4.35 0.70
N ARG A 48 -6.35 3.70 0.29
CA ARG A 48 -6.73 3.59 -1.11
C ARG A 48 -6.96 4.96 -1.74
N THR A 49 -7.68 5.83 -1.05
CA THR A 49 -7.98 7.19 -1.52
C THR A 49 -6.70 8.00 -1.74
N GLU A 50 -5.77 7.96 -0.79
CA GLU A 50 -4.47 8.62 -0.94
C GLU A 50 -3.67 8.06 -2.11
N HIS A 51 -3.65 6.73 -2.27
CA HIS A 51 -2.95 6.10 -3.38
C HIS A 51 -3.53 6.52 -4.74
N LEU A 52 -4.86 6.55 -4.88
CA LEU A 52 -5.50 6.95 -6.13
C LEU A 52 -5.22 8.41 -6.49
N LYS A 53 -5.09 9.31 -5.50
CA LYS A 53 -4.65 10.70 -5.73
C LYS A 53 -3.24 10.75 -6.31
N THR A 54 -2.31 9.99 -5.73
CA THR A 54 -0.93 9.88 -6.22
C THR A 54 -0.88 9.32 -7.62
N MET A 55 -1.61 8.23 -7.88
CA MET A 55 -1.70 7.59 -9.18
C MET A 55 -2.30 8.54 -10.24
N ARG A 56 -3.34 9.30 -9.89
CA ARG A 56 -3.94 10.30 -10.78
C ARG A 56 -2.91 11.30 -11.26
N ALA A 57 -2.15 11.91 -10.33
CA ALA A 57 -1.15 12.91 -10.67
C ALA A 57 -0.09 12.35 -11.63
N LEU A 58 0.36 11.11 -11.41
CA LEU A 58 1.38 10.45 -12.25
C LEU A 58 0.84 10.03 -13.62
N VAL A 59 -0.45 9.68 -13.72
CA VAL A 59 -1.09 9.38 -15.01
C VAL A 59 -1.30 10.65 -15.83
N GLU A 60 -1.64 11.76 -15.17
CA GLU A 60 -1.88 13.06 -15.81
C GLU A 60 -0.57 13.75 -16.24
N ASP A 61 0.52 13.56 -15.50
CA ASP A 61 1.84 14.09 -15.84
C ASP A 61 2.92 12.99 -15.91
N ARG A 62 3.30 12.66 -17.15
CA ARG A 62 4.30 11.63 -17.46
C ARG A 62 5.74 12.08 -17.22
N CYS A 63 5.99 13.35 -16.91
CA CYS A 63 7.31 13.86 -16.57
C CYS A 63 7.66 13.66 -15.08
N LEU A 64 6.70 13.20 -14.28
CA LEU A 64 6.87 12.91 -12.87
C LEU A 64 7.51 11.54 -12.62
N TYR A 65 7.97 11.36 -11.39
CA TYR A 65 8.54 10.13 -10.88
C TYR A 65 7.87 9.77 -9.56
N LEU A 66 7.93 8.50 -9.20
CA LEU A 66 7.49 8.00 -7.90
C LEU A 66 8.66 7.32 -7.19
N GLU A 67 9.04 7.83 -6.03
CA GLU A 67 9.92 7.14 -5.09
C GLU A 67 9.09 6.23 -4.20
N ILE A 68 9.53 4.99 -4.04
CA ILE A 68 8.92 4.06 -3.10
C ILE A 68 9.44 4.37 -1.69
N THR A 69 8.55 4.85 -0.82
CA THR A 69 8.83 5.03 0.60
C THR A 69 8.20 3.89 1.41
N ILE A 70 8.55 3.79 2.69
CA ILE A 70 7.97 2.82 3.63
C ILE A 70 7.37 3.58 4.80
N ASP A 71 6.11 3.29 5.12
CA ASP A 71 5.50 3.74 6.36
C ASP A 71 6.08 2.95 7.54
N HIS A 72 6.99 3.59 8.27
CA HIS A 72 7.48 3.11 9.54
C HIS A 72 6.56 3.63 10.65
N ILE A 73 5.85 2.71 11.31
CA ILE A 73 5.06 3.06 12.50
C ILE A 73 5.91 2.72 13.72
N GLU A 74 6.24 3.74 14.49
CA GLU A 74 6.96 3.59 15.75
C GLU A 74 6.13 2.73 16.72
N HIS A 75 6.81 1.89 17.52
CA HIS A 75 6.20 0.98 18.51
C HIS A 75 5.48 -0.27 18.01
N LEU A 76 5.67 -0.67 16.75
CA LEU A 76 5.20 -1.97 16.26
C LEU A 76 6.15 -3.11 16.60
N ALA A 77 5.58 -4.29 16.84
CA ALA A 77 6.36 -5.51 16.94
C ALA A 77 7.09 -5.78 15.62
N ASP A 78 8.27 -6.41 15.66
CA ASP A 78 9.08 -6.69 14.46
C ASP A 78 8.29 -7.45 13.38
N LYS A 79 7.38 -8.34 13.80
CA LYS A 79 6.48 -9.06 12.88
C LYS A 79 5.47 -8.18 12.13
N GLN A 80 5.27 -6.93 12.57
CA GLN A 80 4.37 -5.92 12.02
C GLN A 80 5.06 -4.79 11.24
N GLN A 81 6.38 -4.85 11.16
CA GLN A 81 7.18 -3.96 10.32
C GLN A 81 7.04 -4.33 8.83
N ALA A 82 7.66 -3.50 7.98
CA ALA A 82 7.70 -3.75 6.56
C ALA A 82 8.39 -5.09 6.25
N CYS A 83 7.84 -5.86 5.32
CA CYS A 83 8.45 -7.14 4.95
C CYS A 83 9.77 -6.91 4.21
N ALA A 84 10.62 -7.95 4.13
CA ALA A 84 11.91 -7.86 3.44
C ALA A 84 11.78 -7.37 1.98
N THR A 85 10.68 -7.67 1.31
CA THR A 85 10.39 -7.16 -0.03
C THR A 85 10.13 -5.66 -0.04
N CYS A 86 9.36 -5.15 0.94
CA CYS A 86 9.15 -3.70 1.07
C CYS A 86 10.49 -2.98 1.28
N GLU A 87 11.33 -3.48 2.20
CA GLU A 87 12.64 -2.89 2.50
C GLU A 87 13.58 -2.86 1.28
N LYS A 88 13.57 -3.91 0.44
CA LYS A 88 14.36 -3.92 -0.81
C LYS A 88 13.92 -2.88 -1.84
N LEU A 89 12.65 -2.47 -1.79
CA LEU A 89 12.08 -1.51 -2.72
C LEU A 89 12.18 -0.07 -2.24
N ARG A 90 12.53 0.15 -0.97
CA ARG A 90 12.70 1.48 -0.40
C ARG A 90 13.71 2.30 -1.21
N GLY A 91 13.32 3.52 -1.56
CA GLY A 91 14.16 4.47 -2.32
C GLY A 91 14.25 4.16 -3.81
N LYS A 92 13.67 3.06 -4.29
CA LYS A 92 13.58 2.79 -5.73
C LYS A 92 12.64 3.79 -6.40
N ILE A 93 12.96 4.15 -7.63
CA ILE A 93 12.23 5.18 -8.38
C ILE A 93 11.53 4.55 -9.59
N ILE A 94 10.28 4.94 -9.83
CA ILE A 94 9.50 4.54 -11.00
C ILE A 94 9.20 5.80 -11.82
N ALA A 95 9.60 5.82 -13.09
CA ALA A 95 9.24 6.92 -13.98
C ALA A 95 7.77 6.80 -14.41
N ALA A 96 7.01 7.89 -14.32
CA ALA A 96 5.62 7.91 -14.78
C ALA A 96 5.50 7.65 -16.29
N SER A 97 6.55 7.97 -17.06
CA SER A 97 6.64 7.69 -18.49
C SER A 97 6.83 6.20 -18.85
N HIS A 98 7.16 5.34 -17.88
CA HIS A 98 7.40 3.93 -18.14
C HIS A 98 6.12 3.22 -18.66
N PRO A 99 6.21 2.37 -19.69
CA PRO A 99 5.03 1.70 -20.26
C PRO A 99 4.30 0.81 -19.24
N ASP A 100 5.05 0.08 -18.40
CA ASP A 100 4.51 -0.77 -17.33
C ASP A 100 4.30 -0.05 -15.99
N PHE A 101 4.38 1.29 -15.96
CA PHE A 101 4.33 2.09 -14.73
C PHE A 101 3.24 1.64 -13.75
N ILE A 102 2.01 1.43 -14.22
CA ILE A 102 0.87 1.01 -13.39
C ILE A 102 1.09 -0.34 -12.71
N ARG A 103 1.71 -1.30 -13.41
CA ARG A 103 2.03 -2.63 -12.85
C ARG A 103 3.16 -2.56 -11.83
N MET A 104 3.97 -1.51 -11.87
CA MET A 104 5.12 -1.36 -10.98
C MET A 104 4.76 -0.62 -9.69
N LEU A 105 3.62 0.07 -9.67
CA LEU A 105 3.18 0.85 -8.51
C LEU A 105 2.93 -0.04 -7.27
N PRO A 106 3.42 0.38 -6.09
CA PRO A 106 2.84 -0.09 -4.84
C PRO A 106 1.40 0.42 -4.73
N PRO A 107 0.52 -0.18 -3.93
CA PRO A 107 0.78 -1.31 -3.04
C PRO A 107 0.73 -2.68 -3.72
N TYR A 108 1.61 -3.58 -3.30
CA TYR A 108 1.67 -4.94 -3.87
C TYR A 108 0.72 -5.94 -3.20
N SER A 109 0.24 -5.65 -1.99
CA SER A 109 -0.70 -6.52 -1.28
C SER A 109 -1.45 -5.77 -0.18
N LEU A 110 -2.51 -6.37 0.36
CA LEU A 110 -3.12 -5.90 1.60
C LEU A 110 -2.09 -5.98 2.74
N GLY A 111 -1.96 -4.91 3.52
CA GLY A 111 -0.91 -4.76 4.53
C GLY A 111 0.47 -4.35 4.00
N CYS A 112 0.60 -4.03 2.71
CA CYS A 112 1.85 -3.50 2.18
C CYS A 112 2.19 -2.14 2.82
N ARG A 113 3.44 -1.96 3.26
CA ARG A 113 3.95 -0.72 3.86
C ARG A 113 4.56 0.24 2.83
N CYS A 114 4.76 -0.20 1.59
CA CYS A 114 5.23 0.67 0.52
C CYS A 114 4.20 1.77 0.24
N ARG A 115 4.69 3.00 0.11
CA ARG A 115 3.96 4.18 -0.33
C ARG A 115 4.66 4.82 -1.52
N GLY A 116 3.91 5.62 -2.25
CA GLY A 116 4.43 6.41 -3.35
C GLY A 116 4.61 7.85 -2.94
N LYS A 117 5.83 8.37 -3.08
CA LYS A 117 6.12 9.80 -2.98
C LYS A 117 6.40 10.33 -4.39
N ILE A 118 5.64 11.34 -4.82
CA ILE A 118 5.85 11.98 -6.12
C ILE A 118 7.13 12.83 -6.06
N LEU A 119 7.95 12.71 -7.09
CA LEU A 119 9.12 13.55 -7.32
C LEU A 119 9.04 14.20 -8.71
N THR A 120 9.60 15.39 -8.81
CA THR A 120 9.94 16.05 -10.07
C THR A 120 11.35 15.67 -10.51
N ALA A 121 11.69 15.96 -11.78
CA ALA A 121 13.04 15.70 -12.31
C ALA A 121 14.15 16.39 -11.51
N THR A 122 13.86 17.55 -10.89
CA THR A 122 14.82 18.30 -10.07
C THR A 122 15.02 17.72 -8.67
N GLU A 123 14.11 16.87 -8.21
CA GLU A 123 14.17 16.22 -6.90
C GLU A 123 14.77 14.81 -6.97
N LEU A 124 15.11 14.33 -8.17
CA LEU A 124 15.80 13.06 -8.33
C LEU A 124 17.18 13.11 -7.65
N PRO A 125 17.59 12.04 -6.95
CA PRO A 125 18.95 11.93 -6.43
C PRO A 125 19.95 11.88 -7.60
N GLU A 126 21.21 12.22 -7.33
CA GLU A 126 22.27 12.25 -8.36
C GLU A 126 22.44 10.91 -9.09
N ASN A 127 22.23 9.79 -8.38
CA ASN A 127 22.26 8.44 -8.94
C ASN A 127 20.93 7.73 -8.61
N PRO A 128 19.86 7.97 -9.39
CA PRO A 128 18.56 7.37 -9.13
C PRO A 128 18.58 5.88 -9.44
N GLU A 129 18.13 5.08 -8.48
CA GLU A 129 17.99 3.65 -8.67
C GLU A 129 16.57 3.34 -9.18
N PHE A 130 16.45 3.19 -10.49
CA PHE A 130 15.16 2.90 -11.11
C PHE A 130 14.74 1.45 -10.85
N LEU A 131 13.47 1.27 -10.45
CA LEU A 131 12.87 -0.04 -10.37
C LEU A 131 12.66 -0.59 -11.78
N THR A 132 12.97 -1.86 -11.97
CA THR A 132 12.68 -2.57 -13.23
C THR A 132 11.41 -3.42 -13.06
N PRO A 133 10.65 -3.68 -14.14
CA PRO A 133 9.48 -4.55 -14.08
C PRO A 133 9.78 -5.98 -13.58
N GLU A 134 11.00 -6.46 -13.76
CA GLU A 134 11.48 -7.77 -13.31
C GLU A 134 11.73 -7.83 -11.81
N ASP A 135 12.13 -6.70 -11.22
CA ASP A 135 12.34 -6.56 -9.77
C ASP A 135 11.04 -6.25 -9.00
N CYS A 136 9.95 -5.98 -9.72
CA CYS A 136 8.65 -5.73 -9.11
C CYS A 136 8.07 -7.00 -8.47
N PRO A 137 7.59 -6.91 -7.21
CA PRO A 137 6.83 -8.00 -6.61
C PRO A 137 5.55 -8.28 -7.40
N THR A 138 5.15 -9.54 -7.41
CA THR A 138 3.81 -9.89 -7.91
C THR A 138 2.74 -9.40 -6.94
N HIS A 139 1.73 -8.69 -7.47
CA HIS A 139 0.58 -8.29 -6.66
C HIS A 139 -0.18 -9.51 -6.15
N SER A 140 -0.34 -9.59 -4.83
CA SER A 140 -1.04 -10.66 -4.13
C SER A 140 -2.10 -10.07 -3.21
N PHE A 141 -3.09 -10.86 -2.81
CA PHE A 141 -4.15 -10.34 -1.94
C PHE A 141 -3.63 -9.99 -0.55
N MET A 142 -2.71 -10.78 0.01
CA MET A 142 -2.21 -10.60 1.38
C MET A 142 -0.69 -10.48 1.43
N CYS A 143 -0.20 -9.61 2.31
CA CYS A 143 1.23 -9.58 2.64
C CYS A 143 1.66 -10.94 3.20
N PRO A 144 2.81 -11.50 2.79
CA PRO A 144 3.31 -12.77 3.32
C PRO A 144 3.53 -12.80 4.83
N THR A 145 3.76 -11.63 5.46
CA THR A 145 3.90 -11.56 6.92
C THR A 145 2.56 -11.59 7.64
N GLY A 146 1.45 -11.39 6.93
CA GLY A 146 0.09 -11.40 7.48
C GLY A 146 -0.14 -10.40 8.62
N TRP A 147 0.77 -9.45 8.82
CA TRP A 147 0.87 -8.73 10.10
C TRP A 147 -0.38 -7.96 10.50
N PHE A 148 -1.13 -7.54 9.50
CA PHE A 148 -2.33 -6.75 9.65
C PHE A 148 -3.38 -7.57 10.41
N LEU A 149 -3.46 -8.88 10.17
CA LEU A 149 -4.32 -9.82 10.93
C LEU A 149 -3.99 -9.87 12.44
N ASP A 150 -2.75 -9.55 12.80
CA ASP A 150 -2.24 -9.55 14.17
C ASP A 150 -2.18 -8.13 14.80
N TYR A 151 -2.66 -7.09 14.11
CA TYR A 151 -2.45 -5.70 14.51
C TYR A 151 -3.45 -5.24 15.60
N PRO A 152 -3.14 -4.24 16.44
CA PRO A 152 -4.04 -3.78 17.52
C PRO A 152 -5.40 -3.22 17.11
N TRP A 153 -5.67 -2.98 15.82
CA TRP A 153 -7.05 -2.79 15.37
C TRP A 153 -7.85 -4.10 15.36
N ALA A 154 -7.25 -5.24 15.73
CA ALA A 154 -7.88 -6.55 15.97
C ALA A 154 -7.76 -6.98 17.45
N ASN A 155 -7.28 -6.10 18.35
CA ASN A 155 -6.89 -6.49 19.70
C ASN A 155 -7.16 -5.40 20.75
N LYS A 156 -8.37 -4.86 20.78
CA LYS A 156 -8.83 -4.08 21.96
C LYS A 156 -9.13 -4.95 23.19
N ALA A 157 -9.05 -6.28 23.08
CA ALA A 157 -9.16 -7.17 24.25
C ALA A 157 -7.95 -7.12 25.22
N ASN A 158 -6.82 -6.49 24.86
CA ASN A 158 -5.62 -6.45 25.72
C ASN A 158 -5.16 -5.06 26.18
N LEU A 159 -5.88 -3.99 25.86
CA LEU A 159 -5.61 -2.65 26.43
C LEU A 159 -6.41 -2.37 27.70
N ALA A 160 -7.40 -3.21 28.04
CA ALA A 160 -8.18 -3.10 29.28
C ALA A 160 -7.62 -3.93 30.46
N SER A 161 -6.59 -4.76 30.25
CA SER A 161 -6.02 -5.66 31.27
C SER A 161 -4.67 -5.19 31.83
N LYS A 162 -4.15 -4.02 31.42
CA LYS A 162 -2.92 -3.41 31.96
C LYS A 162 -3.16 -2.07 32.65
N SER A 163 -4.30 -1.96 33.32
CA SER A 163 -4.55 -0.91 34.32
C SER A 163 -4.94 -1.61 35.62
N SER A 164 -3.98 -2.27 36.25
CA SER A 164 -4.03 -2.68 37.66
C SER A 164 -3.02 -1.85 38.44
#